data_AF-A0A920J526-F1
#
_entry.id   AF-A0A920J526-F1
#
_cell.length_a   1.000
_cell.length_b   1.000
_cell.length_c   1.000
_cell.angle_alpha   90.00
_cell.angle_beta   90.00
_cell.angle_gamma   90.00
#
_symmetry.space_group_name_H-M   'P 1'
#
loop_
_entity.id
_entity.type
_entity.pdbx_description
1 polymer ?
#
loop_
_entity_poly.entity_id
_entity_poly.type
_entity_poly.pdbx_seq_one_letter_code
_entity_poly.pdbx_strand_id
1 'polypeptide(L)'
;MLQTSLDFPFIDAGNGGSLEGMIFSLKRVLEIIDEDTTVVPGHGEVSRKGDVVTYVSKLELARDRILEMINKGMSLDEVVEADPAADIFPSSPF
;
A
#
# COMPACT_ATOMS: atom_id res chain seq x y z
N MET A 1 -4.72 8.52 7.63
CA MET A 1 -4.59 9.68 6.71
C MET A 1 -4.25 9.12 5.34
N LEU A 2 -4.89 9.60 4.25
CA LEU A 2 -4.61 9.08 2.91
C LEU A 2 -3.24 9.57 2.43
N GLN A 3 -2.40 8.65 1.97
CA GLN A 3 -1.10 8.93 1.38
C GLN A 3 -1.10 8.41 -0.04
N THR A 4 -0.70 9.26 -0.99
CA THR A 4 -0.52 8.91 -2.41
C THR A 4 0.91 9.18 -2.86
N SER A 5 1.81 9.52 -1.92
CA SER A 5 3.23 9.59 -2.19
C SER A 5 3.80 8.22 -2.54
N LEU A 6 5.01 8.17 -3.09
CA LEU A 6 5.72 6.94 -3.45
C LEU A 6 6.08 6.06 -2.24
N ASP A 7 5.62 6.39 -1.03
CA ASP A 7 6.03 5.72 0.20
C ASP A 7 5.08 4.61 0.63
N PHE A 8 5.63 3.61 1.31
CA PHE A 8 4.83 2.56 1.90
C PHE A 8 3.99 3.11 3.06
N PRO A 9 2.69 2.74 3.19
CA PRO A 9 1.83 3.31 4.21
C PRO A 9 2.21 2.82 5.60
N PHE A 10 2.16 3.73 6.58
CA PHE A 10 2.16 3.34 7.98
C PHE A 10 0.83 2.64 8.33
N ILE A 11 0.90 1.37 8.74
CA ILE A 11 -0.25 0.58 9.19
C ILE A 11 -0.23 0.48 10.71
N ASP A 12 -1.17 1.15 11.37
CA ASP A 12 -1.31 1.13 12.83
C ASP A 12 -2.01 -0.14 13.32
N ALA A 13 -1.29 -1.26 13.27
CA ALA A 13 -1.82 -2.56 13.68
C ALA A 13 -2.23 -2.60 15.16
N GLY A 14 -1.54 -1.82 16.02
CA GLY A 14 -1.85 -1.75 17.46
C GLY A 14 -3.22 -1.15 17.76
N ASN A 15 -3.75 -0.30 16.88
CA ASN A 15 -5.08 0.29 16.97
C ASN A 15 -6.08 -0.31 15.98
N GLY A 16 -5.81 -1.51 15.45
CA GLY A 16 -6.73 -2.25 14.59
C GLY A 16 -6.61 -1.97 13.08
N GLY A 17 -5.56 -1.26 12.65
CA GLY A 17 -5.23 -1.07 11.25
C GLY A 17 -4.72 -2.36 10.58
N SER A 18 -4.93 -2.49 9.27
CA SER A 18 -4.37 -3.59 8.47
C SER A 18 -4.10 -3.15 7.04
N LEU A 19 -3.13 -3.81 6.37
CA LEU A 19 -2.84 -3.59 4.96
C LEU A 19 -4.07 -3.88 4.08
N GLU A 20 -4.78 -4.97 4.36
CA GLU A 20 -6.00 -5.33 3.66
C GLU A 20 -7.11 -4.28 3.85
N GLY A 21 -7.27 -3.76 5.08
CA GLY A 21 -8.23 -2.68 5.36
C GLY A 21 -7.90 -1.39 4.60
N MET A 22 -6.61 -1.07 4.42
CA MET A 22 -6.17 0.05 3.61
C MET A 22 -6.51 -0.16 2.14
N ILE A 23 -6.15 -1.32 1.56
CA ILE A 23 -6.49 -1.70 0.18
C ILE A 23 -8.00 -1.62 -0.06
N PHE A 24 -8.78 -2.20 0.84
CA PHE A 24 -10.24 -2.17 0.77
C PHE A 24 -10.80 -0.73 0.76
N SER A 25 -10.31 0.12 1.66
CA SER A 25 -10.74 1.51 1.75
C SER A 25 -10.42 2.31 0.49
N LEU A 26 -9.22 2.13 -0.07
CA LEU A 26 -8.80 2.78 -1.31
C LEU A 26 -9.62 2.32 -2.51
N LYS A 27 -9.93 1.02 -2.60
CA LYS A 27 -10.82 0.49 -3.65
C LYS A 27 -12.22 1.11 -3.57
N ARG A 28 -12.74 1.32 -2.35
CA ARG A 28 -14.01 2.03 -2.16
C ARG A 28 -13.94 3.50 -2.60
N VAL A 29 -12.81 4.17 -2.39
CA VAL A 29 -12.59 5.51 -2.94
C VAL A 29 -12.61 5.47 -4.47
N LEU A 30 -11.94 4.49 -5.10
CA LEU A 30 -11.91 4.34 -6.56
C LEU A 30 -13.28 4.08 -7.21
N GLU A 31 -14.22 3.51 -6.45
CA GLU A 31 -15.62 3.34 -6.85
C GLU A 31 -16.40 4.67 -6.86
N ILE A 32 -15.95 5.67 -6.10
CA ILE A 32 -16.63 6.96 -5.91
C ILE A 32 -16.05 8.05 -6.84
N ILE A 33 -14.73 8.04 -7.06
CA ILE A 33 -14.03 9.10 -7.81
C ILE A 33 -13.97 8.81 -9.31
N ASP A 34 -13.80 9.86 -10.11
CA ASP A 34 -13.64 9.81 -11.56
C ASP A 34 -12.33 10.50 -12.00
N GLU A 35 -12.13 10.65 -13.31
CA GLU A 35 -10.92 11.26 -13.90
C GLU A 35 -10.82 12.77 -13.62
N ASP A 36 -11.96 13.44 -13.37
CA ASP A 36 -12.00 14.88 -13.08
C ASP A 36 -11.76 15.17 -11.59
N THR A 37 -11.86 14.13 -10.74
CA THR A 37 -11.62 14.24 -9.30
C THR A 37 -10.16 14.54 -9.00
N THR A 38 -9.93 15.59 -8.20
CA THR A 38 -8.62 15.90 -7.61
C THR A 38 -8.52 15.28 -6.22
N VAL A 39 -7.45 14.50 -5.97
CA VAL A 39 -7.18 13.84 -4.69
C VAL A 39 -6.13 14.64 -3.94
N VAL A 40 -6.47 15.15 -2.76
CA VAL A 40 -5.54 15.89 -1.89
C VAL A 40 -5.11 14.96 -0.76
N PRO A 41 -3.90 14.38 -0.80
CA PRO A 41 -3.42 13.51 0.25
C PRO A 41 -2.98 14.31 1.47
N GLY A 42 -2.79 13.62 2.60
CA GLY A 42 -2.17 14.22 3.77
C GLY A 42 -0.65 14.40 3.64
N HIS A 43 0.00 13.56 2.84
CA HIS A 43 1.43 13.64 2.50
C HIS A 43 1.64 13.41 1.00
N GLY A 44 2.63 14.10 0.44
CA GLY A 44 2.97 14.02 -0.98
C GLY A 44 2.30 15.11 -1.82
N GLU A 45 2.46 14.98 -3.14
CA GLU A 45 1.89 15.91 -4.11
C GLU A 45 0.40 15.64 -4.33
N VAL A 46 -0.32 16.63 -4.86
CA VAL A 46 -1.71 16.46 -5.29
C VAL A 46 -1.80 15.36 -6.34
N SER A 47 -2.77 14.47 -6.19
CA SER A 47 -2.90 13.26 -7.00
C SER A 47 -4.20 13.20 -7.77
N ARG A 48 -4.28 12.26 -8.71
CA ARG A 48 -5.44 11.92 -9.52
C ARG A 48 -5.84 10.45 -9.29
N LYS A 49 -6.98 10.06 -9.87
CA LYS A 49 -7.48 8.69 -9.80
C LYS A 49 -6.43 7.65 -10.22
N GLY A 50 -5.69 7.91 -11.31
CA GLY A 50 -4.63 7.01 -11.79
C GLY A 50 -3.51 6.76 -10.77
N ASP A 51 -3.16 7.76 -9.96
CA ASP A 51 -2.16 7.61 -8.91
C ASP A 51 -2.68 6.71 -7.79
N VAL A 52 -3.96 6.85 -7.41
CA VAL A 52 -4.61 5.98 -6.42
C VAL A 52 -4.68 4.54 -6.93
N VAL A 53 -4.99 4.32 -8.21
CA VAL A 53 -4.96 2.98 -8.84
C VAL A 53 -3.56 2.37 -8.75
N THR A 54 -2.55 3.16 -9.10
CA THR A 54 -1.14 2.73 -9.02
C THR A 54 -0.76 2.37 -7.59
N TYR A 55 -1.16 3.19 -6.62
CA TYR A 55 -0.90 2.97 -5.21
C TYR A 55 -1.54 1.66 -4.70
N VAL A 56 -2.83 1.44 -5.00
CA VAL A 56 -3.52 0.17 -4.66
C VAL A 56 -2.78 -1.03 -5.26
N SER A 57 -2.39 -0.95 -6.53
CA SER A 57 -1.71 -2.04 -7.23
C SER A 57 -0.38 -2.41 -6.56
N LYS A 58 0.38 -1.42 -6.11
CA LYS A 58 1.64 -1.65 -5.37
C LYS A 58 1.39 -2.29 -4.00
N LEU A 59 0.37 -1.85 -3.27
CA LEU A 59 0.00 -2.46 -1.98
C LEU A 59 -0.43 -3.93 -2.14
N GLU A 60 -1.22 -4.23 -3.16
CA GLU A 60 -1.64 -5.60 -3.47
C GLU A 60 -0.43 -6.48 -3.82
N LEU A 61 0.49 -5.98 -4.64
CA LEU A 61 1.70 -6.72 -4.98
C LEU A 61 2.59 -6.99 -3.75
N ALA A 62 2.77 -6.02 -2.85
CA ALA A 62 3.48 -6.23 -1.60
C ALA A 62 2.79 -7.30 -0.74
N ARG A 63 1.46 -7.20 -0.56
CA ARG A 63 0.66 -8.19 0.19
C ARG A 63 0.84 -9.59 -0.40
N ASP A 64 0.71 -9.74 -1.71
CA ASP A 64 0.74 -11.03 -2.38
C ASP A 64 2.12 -11.69 -2.26
N ARG A 65 3.20 -10.91 -2.39
CA ARG A 65 4.58 -11.39 -2.15
C ARG A 65 4.79 -11.85 -0.71
N ILE A 66 4.31 -11.10 0.28
CA ILE A 66 4.37 -11.49 1.70
C ILE A 66 3.62 -12.80 1.93
N LEU A 67 2.40 -12.93 1.39
CA LEU A 67 1.61 -14.15 1.51
C LEU A 67 2.29 -15.36 0.83
N GLU A 68 2.92 -15.17 -0.32
CA GLU A 68 3.69 -16.22 -0.98
C GLU A 68 4.85 -16.70 -0.10
N MET A 69 5.60 -15.79 0.53
CA MET A 69 6.69 -16.12 1.44
C MET A 69 6.19 -16.86 2.69
N ILE A 70 5.08 -16.40 3.29
CA ILE A 70 4.43 -17.09 4.41
C ILE A 70 4.02 -18.51 4.02
N ASN A 71 3.43 -18.69 2.83
CA ASN A 71 3.04 -20.02 2.33
C ASN A 71 4.25 -20.94 2.07
N LYS A 72 5.43 -20.37 1.83
CA LYS A 72 6.70 -21.11 1.74
C LYS A 72 7.30 -21.45 3.11
N GLY A 73 6.67 -21.01 4.21
CA GLY A 73 7.12 -21.27 5.57
C GLY A 73 8.26 -20.36 6.04
N MET A 74 8.50 -19.24 5.37
CA MET A 74 9.51 -18.26 5.79
C MET A 74 9.12 -17.63 7.14
N SER A 75 10.12 -17.40 7.98
CA SER A 75 10.02 -16.66 9.23
C SER A 75 9.87 -15.15 9.00
N LEU A 76 9.49 -14.42 10.05
CA LEU A 76 9.37 -12.96 9.98
C LEU A 76 10.70 -12.30 9.57
N ASP A 77 11.80 -12.73 10.18
CA ASP A 77 13.12 -12.15 9.91
C ASP A 77 13.54 -12.37 8.45
N GLU A 78 13.27 -13.55 7.89
CA GLU A 78 13.53 -13.86 6.47
C GLU A 78 12.66 -13.01 5.53
N VAL A 79 11.40 -12.73 5.89
CA VAL A 79 10.52 -11.86 5.10
C VAL A 79 10.99 -10.41 5.14
N VAL A 80 11.44 -9.94 6.31
CA VAL A 80 12.00 -8.59 6.46
C VAL A 80 13.28 -8.45 5.66
N GLU A 81 14.21 -9.40 5.76
CA GLU A 81 15.46 -9.38 4.99
C GLU A 81 15.22 -9.47 3.47
N ALA A 82 14.20 -10.20 3.04
CA ALA A 82 13.86 -10.31 1.63
C ALA A 82 13.27 -9.02 1.03
N ASP A 83 12.83 -8.08 1.87
CA ASP A 83 12.22 -6.80 1.49
C ASP A 83 11.30 -6.90 0.25
N PRO A 84 10.09 -7.49 0.39
CA PRO A 84 9.19 -7.73 -0.73
C PRO A 84 8.64 -6.47 -1.40
N ALA A 85 8.96 -5.27 -0.89
CA ALA A 85 8.47 -4.00 -1.38
C ALA A 85 9.57 -3.07 -1.96
N ALA A 86 10.86 -3.43 -1.86
CA ALA A 86 12.00 -2.60 -2.26
C ALA A 86 11.92 -1.99 -3.67
N ASP A 87 11.47 -2.79 -4.65
CA ASP A 87 11.40 -2.41 -6.07
C ASP A 87 10.16 -1.58 -6.41
N ILE A 88 9.15 -1.57 -5.54
CA ILE A 88 7.86 -0.93 -5.78
C ILE A 88 7.64 0.32 -4.91
N PHE A 89 8.27 0.38 -3.73
CA PHE A 89 8.28 1.54 -2.84
C PHE A 89 9.73 1.94 -2.52
N PRO A 90 10.19 3.14 -2.93
CA PRO A 90 11.54 3.62 -2.62
C PRO A 90 11.85 3.72 -1.12
N SER A 91 10.82 3.85 -0.29
CA SER A 91 10.86 3.86 1.17
C SER A 91 10.18 2.61 1.71
N SER A 92 10.70 1.45 1.33
CA SER A 92 10.23 0.18 1.84
C SER A 92 10.30 0.14 3.38
N PRO A 93 9.30 -0.46 4.06
CA PRO A 93 9.26 -0.50 5.53
C PRO A 93 9.98 -1.73 6.12
N PHE A 94 10.45 -2.63 5.26
CA PHE A 94 11.23 -3.82 5.62
C PHE A 94 12.70 -3.42 5.74
#